data_AF-A0A674MWR7-F1
#
_entry.id   AF-A0A674MWR7-F1
#
_cell.length_a   1.000
_cell.length_b   1.000
_cell.length_c   1.000
_cell.angle_alpha   90.00
_cell.angle_beta   90.00
_cell.angle_gamma   90.00
#
_symmetry.space_group_name_H-M   'P 1'
#
loop_
_entity.id
_entity.type
_entity.pdbx_description
1 polymer ?
#
loop_
_entity_poly.entity_id
_entity_poly.type
_entity_poly.pdbx_seq_one_letter_code
_entity_poly.pdbx_strand_id
1 'polypeptide(L)'
;ICQGELSGGFPRDYRRLTQLYCMNGGHHLQILPDGTVQGLRDDGDLKAVDRGVVVIRGTEAARYLAMNDQGRLYGSPTVTDECYFLEKLEENHYNTYMSRQYQDRNWYVALKKNGKPKLGPRTHVGQKAVFFLPRQLQDSSE
;
A
#
# COMPACT_ATOMS: atom_id res chain seq x y z
N ILE A 1 30.17 -20.60 18.14
CA ILE A 1 29.23 -19.68 18.81
C ILE A 1 28.59 -18.85 17.72
N CYS A 2 27.40 -19.23 17.26
CA CYS A 2 26.62 -18.42 16.34
C CYS A 2 25.46 -17.85 17.13
N GLN A 3 25.58 -16.59 17.53
CA GLN A 3 24.47 -15.76 17.99
C GLN A 3 24.39 -14.57 17.02
N GLY A 4 23.19 -14.32 16.51
CA GLY A 4 22.89 -13.28 15.54
C GLY A 4 21.38 -13.08 15.47
N GLU A 5 20.88 -12.56 16.59
CA GLU A 5 19.57 -12.04 16.99
C GLU A 5 18.44 -11.92 15.95
N LEU A 6 17.29 -12.45 16.38
CA LEU A 6 15.95 -12.21 15.86
C LEU A 6 15.55 -10.75 16.11
N SER A 7 15.59 -9.89 15.08
CA SER A 7 14.91 -8.59 15.11
C SER A 7 13.40 -8.82 14.99
N GLY A 8 12.71 -8.68 16.13
CA GLY A 8 11.29 -8.89 16.29
C GLY A 8 10.41 -8.00 15.41
N GLY A 9 9.70 -8.63 14.48
CA GLY A 9 8.36 -8.23 14.08
C GLY A 9 7.53 -9.51 14.05
N PHE A 10 6.39 -9.53 14.75
CA PHE A 10 5.46 -10.65 14.58
C PHE A 10 5.16 -10.82 13.08
N PRO A 11 5.16 -12.05 12.55
CA PRO A 11 4.87 -12.25 11.15
C PRO A 11 3.48 -11.65 10.88
N ARG A 12 3.42 -10.55 10.11
CA ARG A 12 2.12 -9.93 9.79
C ARG A 12 1.26 -10.99 9.12
N ASP A 13 0.03 -11.11 9.62
CA ASP A 13 -0.97 -11.97 9.03
C ASP A 13 -1.62 -11.19 7.87
N TYR A 14 -1.11 -11.43 6.67
CA TYR A 14 -1.63 -10.88 5.43
C TYR A 14 -3.10 -11.31 5.19
N ARG A 15 -3.62 -12.28 5.93
CA ARG A 15 -5.03 -12.70 5.79
C ARG A 15 -6.01 -11.72 6.43
N ARG A 16 -5.56 -10.86 7.35
CA ARG A 16 -6.38 -9.89 8.07
C ARG A 16 -6.63 -8.62 7.27
N LEU A 17 -7.83 -8.06 7.44
CA LEU A 17 -8.16 -6.76 6.90
C LEU A 17 -7.26 -5.69 7.51
N THR A 18 -6.71 -4.84 6.65
CA THR A 18 -5.69 -3.85 7.00
C THR A 18 -5.96 -2.55 6.27
N GLN A 19 -5.96 -1.43 6.98
CA GLN A 19 -5.98 -0.11 6.36
C GLN A 19 -4.54 0.34 6.07
N LEU A 20 -4.32 0.99 4.93
CA LEU A 20 -3.03 1.62 4.63
C LEU A 20 -3.11 3.12 4.92
N TYR A 21 -2.69 3.52 6.13
CA TYR A 21 -2.73 4.91 6.58
C TYR A 21 -1.51 5.69 6.11
N CYS A 22 -1.70 6.72 5.27
CA CYS A 22 -0.64 7.63 4.83
C CYS A 22 -0.46 8.80 5.79
N MET A 23 0.75 8.91 6.37
CA MET A 23 1.13 9.97 7.32
C MET A 23 1.09 11.39 6.74
N ASN A 24 1.20 11.53 5.42
CA ASN A 24 1.42 12.85 4.80
C ASN A 24 0.29 13.84 5.08
N GLY A 25 -0.96 13.40 4.91
CA GLY A 25 -2.16 14.19 5.20
C GLY A 25 -3.12 13.52 6.18
N GLY A 26 -2.79 12.32 6.64
CA GLY A 26 -3.65 11.48 7.48
C GLY A 26 -4.84 10.92 6.73
N HIS A 27 -4.57 10.09 5.71
CA HIS A 27 -5.61 9.47 4.87
C HIS A 27 -5.40 7.96 4.79
N HIS A 28 -6.47 7.18 4.74
CA HIS A 28 -6.44 5.76 4.39
C HIS A 28 -6.55 5.62 2.87
N LEU A 29 -5.69 4.80 2.27
CA LEU A 29 -5.80 4.46 0.86
C LEU A 29 -7.10 3.69 0.61
N GLN A 30 -7.84 4.11 -0.41
CA GLN A 30 -9.10 3.50 -0.81
C GLN A 30 -9.17 3.33 -2.34
N ILE A 31 -9.91 2.32 -2.76
CA ILE A 31 -10.25 2.05 -4.15
C ILE A 31 -11.77 2.11 -4.25
N LEU A 32 -12.29 2.95 -5.13
CA LEU A 32 -13.73 3.08 -5.37
C LEU A 32 -14.23 2.02 -6.36
N PRO A 33 -15.56 1.74 -6.40
CA PRO A 33 -16.14 0.76 -7.32
C PRO A 33 -15.91 1.05 -8.81
N ASP A 34 -15.68 2.31 -9.18
CA ASP A 34 -15.33 2.75 -10.54
C ASP A 34 -13.84 2.53 -10.89
N GLY A 35 -13.01 2.15 -9.91
CA GLY A 35 -11.57 1.99 -10.06
C GLY A 35 -10.75 3.24 -9.72
N THR A 36 -11.39 4.31 -9.26
CA THR A 36 -10.67 5.50 -8.77
C THR A 36 -9.91 5.16 -7.49
N VAL A 37 -8.64 5.58 -7.40
CA VAL A 37 -7.83 5.46 -6.19
C VAL A 37 -7.69 6.81 -5.52
N GLN A 38 -7.93 6.86 -4.21
CA GLN A 38 -7.82 8.08 -3.41
C GLN A 38 -7.45 7.79 -1.97
N GLY A 39 -7.21 8.85 -1.20
CA GLY A 39 -7.08 8.83 0.24
C GLY A 39 -8.25 9.55 0.89
N LEU A 40 -9.02 8.87 1.74
CA LEU A 40 -10.06 9.48 2.58
C LEU A 40 -9.67 9.44 4.06
N ARG A 41 -10.31 10.29 4.88
CA ARG A 41 -10.13 10.27 6.33
C ARG A 41 -10.98 9.19 7.00
N ASP A 42 -12.05 8.79 6.34
CA ASP A 42 -12.96 7.73 6.78
C ASP A 42 -12.29 6.36 6.70
N ASP A 43 -12.85 5.42 7.44
CA ASP A 43 -12.37 4.04 7.49
C ASP A 43 -12.70 3.33 6.16
N GLY A 44 -11.71 2.63 5.61
CA GLY A 44 -11.90 1.77 4.44
C GLY A 44 -10.86 0.66 4.42
N ASP A 45 -11.22 -0.48 3.83
CA ASP A 45 -10.55 -1.74 4.12
C ASP A 45 -9.78 -2.27 2.90
N LEU A 46 -8.50 -2.57 3.13
CA LEU A 46 -7.64 -3.22 2.15
C LEU A 46 -7.18 -4.59 2.68
N LYS A 47 -6.85 -5.50 1.76
CA LYS A 47 -6.24 -6.78 2.10
C LYS A 47 -4.98 -6.98 1.26
N ALA A 48 -3.85 -7.17 1.92
CA ALA A 48 -2.61 -7.57 1.28
C ALA A 48 -2.59 -9.09 1.12
N VAL A 49 -2.09 -9.63 0.01
CA VAL A 49 -2.22 -11.08 -0.27
C VAL A 49 -0.95 -11.89 0.05
N ASP A 50 0.26 -11.30 -0.01
CA ASP A 50 1.52 -12.05 0.08
C ASP A 50 2.71 -11.23 0.63
N ARG A 51 3.79 -11.90 1.07
CA ARG A 51 5.00 -11.31 1.69
C ARG A 51 6.01 -10.82 0.66
N GLY A 52 6.62 -9.67 0.91
CA GLY A 52 7.70 -9.09 0.09
C GLY A 52 7.18 -8.48 -1.21
N VAL A 53 6.39 -9.24 -1.97
CA VAL A 53 5.56 -8.73 -3.06
C VAL A 53 4.10 -8.81 -2.63
N VAL A 54 3.47 -7.66 -2.42
CA VAL A 54 2.06 -7.60 -2.04
C VAL A 54 1.19 -7.36 -3.27
N VAL A 55 0.03 -8.01 -3.29
CA VAL A 55 -1.13 -7.55 -4.06
C VAL A 55 -2.12 -6.95 -3.05
N ILE A 56 -2.61 -5.75 -3.33
CA ILE A 56 -3.52 -5.03 -2.44
C ILE A 56 -4.91 -5.03 -3.05
N ARG A 57 -5.89 -5.63 -2.37
CA ARG A 57 -7.29 -5.67 -2.82
C ARG A 57 -8.14 -4.74 -1.96
N GLY A 58 -8.94 -3.89 -2.60
CA GLY A 58 -10.05 -3.18 -1.95
C GLY A 58 -11.22 -4.12 -1.78
N THR A 59 -11.63 -4.37 -0.54
CA THR A 59 -12.64 -5.39 -0.21
C THR A 59 -13.99 -5.05 -0.82
N GLU A 60 -14.48 -3.82 -0.59
CA GLU A 60 -15.78 -3.34 -1.06
C GLU A 60 -15.82 -3.17 -2.58
N ALA A 61 -14.80 -2.54 -3.17
CA ALA A 61 -14.73 -2.33 -4.61
C ALA A 61 -14.45 -3.62 -5.40
N ALA A 62 -14.05 -4.70 -4.73
CA ALA A 62 -13.61 -5.95 -5.34
C ALA A 62 -12.53 -5.77 -6.42
N ARG A 63 -11.66 -4.77 -6.25
CA ARG A 63 -10.60 -4.37 -7.20
C ARG A 63 -9.22 -4.43 -6.57
N TYR A 64 -8.21 -4.54 -7.39
CA TYR A 64 -6.80 -4.59 -7.01
C TYR A 64 -6.16 -3.23 -7.27
N LEU A 65 -5.38 -2.72 -6.31
CA LEU A 65 -4.53 -1.57 -6.54
C LEU A 65 -3.55 -1.91 -7.67
N ALA A 66 -3.42 -1.01 -8.63
CA ALA A 66 -2.49 -1.15 -9.74
C ALA A 66 -1.87 0.20 -10.07
N MET A 67 -0.69 0.17 -10.71
CA MET A 67 -0.03 1.36 -11.23
C MET A 67 0.29 1.17 -12.71
N ASN A 68 -0.15 2.10 -13.55
CA ASN A 68 0.09 2.00 -14.98
C ASN A 68 1.45 2.57 -15.43
N ASP A 69 1.76 2.46 -16.72
CA ASP A 69 2.98 2.94 -17.39
C ASP A 69 3.22 4.46 -17.32
N GLN A 70 2.17 5.24 -17.00
CA GLN A 70 2.23 6.68 -16.71
C GLN A 70 2.42 6.99 -15.22
N GLY A 71 2.51 5.96 -14.37
CA GLY A 71 2.61 6.06 -12.93
C GLY A 71 1.31 6.48 -12.24
N ARG A 72 0.15 6.30 -12.87
CA ARG A 72 -1.16 6.56 -12.26
C ARG A 72 -1.63 5.33 -11.51
N LEU A 73 -2.07 5.55 -10.26
CA LEU A 73 -2.75 4.52 -9.49
C LEU A 73 -4.20 4.37 -9.95
N TYR A 74 -4.66 3.13 -10.07
CA TYR A 74 -6.03 2.79 -10.44
C TYR A 74 -6.44 1.43 -9.82
N GLY A 75 -7.73 1.13 -9.87
CA GLY A 75 -8.33 -0.13 -9.39
C GLY A 75 -8.61 -1.09 -10.54
N SER A 76 -7.79 -2.13 -10.67
CA SER A 76 -7.94 -3.19 -11.65
C SER A 76 -9.01 -4.22 -11.23
N PRO A 77 -9.91 -4.69 -12.12
CA PRO A 77 -10.87 -5.74 -11.80
C PRO A 77 -10.23 -7.13 -11.64
N THR A 78 -9.04 -7.34 -12.20
CA THR A 78 -8.29 -8.59 -12.13
C THR A 78 -6.84 -8.33 -11.69
N VAL A 79 -6.15 -9.36 -11.20
CA VAL A 79 -4.72 -9.25 -10.90
C VAL A 79 -3.95 -9.23 -12.21
N THR A 80 -3.05 -8.25 -12.36
CA THR A 80 -2.13 -8.11 -13.51
C THR A 80 -0.72 -7.82 -12.96
N ASP A 81 0.29 -7.74 -13.84
CA ASP A 81 1.65 -7.39 -13.43
C ASP A 81 1.75 -6.00 -12.78
N GLU A 82 0.83 -5.10 -13.11
CA GLU A 82 0.72 -3.77 -12.53
C GLU A 82 0.19 -3.76 -11.08
N CYS A 83 -0.34 -4.89 -10.61
CA CYS A 83 -0.93 -5.04 -9.26
C CYS A 83 0.08 -5.47 -8.18
N TYR A 84 1.33 -5.73 -8.56
CA TYR A 84 2.35 -6.22 -7.64
C TYR A 84 3.23 -5.08 -7.14
N PHE A 85 3.32 -4.95 -5.81
CA PHE A 85 4.15 -3.94 -5.15
C PHE A 85 5.17 -4.59 -4.22
N LEU A 86 6.40 -4.08 -4.24
CA LEU A 86 7.44 -4.44 -3.30
C LEU A 86 7.18 -3.71 -1.98
N GLU A 87 6.80 -4.46 -0.93
CA GLU A 87 6.63 -3.93 0.42
C GLU A 87 7.99 -3.89 1.12
N LYS A 88 8.36 -2.72 1.64
CA LYS A 88 9.58 -2.55 2.44
C LYS A 88 9.28 -1.76 3.71
N LEU A 89 9.74 -2.27 4.86
CA LEU A 89 9.79 -1.53 6.11
C LEU A 89 11.00 -0.59 6.06
N GLU A 90 10.77 0.71 6.25
CA GLU A 90 11.81 1.72 6.32
C GLU A 90 12.26 1.98 7.77
N GLU A 91 13.41 2.62 7.94
CA GLU A 91 14.02 2.93 9.25
C GLU A 91 13.12 3.73 10.19
N ASN A 92 12.18 4.50 9.63
CA ASN A 92 11.20 5.27 10.38
C ASN A 92 9.97 4.45 10.84
N HIS A 93 10.01 3.12 10.67
CA HIS A 93 8.95 2.16 11.02
C HIS A 93 7.68 2.26 10.18
N TYR A 94 7.73 2.92 9.02
CA TYR A 94 6.66 2.94 8.03
C TYR A 94 6.99 2.03 6.85
N ASN A 95 5.95 1.58 6.15
CA ASN A 95 6.11 0.81 4.92
C ASN A 95 6.09 1.72 3.70
N THR A 96 6.91 1.36 2.71
CA THR A 96 6.79 1.82 1.33
C THR A 96 6.30 0.68 0.44
N TYR A 97 5.64 1.04 -0.66
CA TYR A 97 5.15 0.10 -1.67
C TYR A 97 5.60 0.56 -3.04
N MET A 98 6.67 -0.05 -3.57
CA MET A 98 7.21 0.27 -4.90
C MET A 98 6.53 -0.58 -5.97
N SER A 99 6.20 -0.03 -7.13
CA SER A 99 5.71 -0.85 -8.25
C SER A 99 6.78 -1.86 -8.66
N ARG A 100 6.44 -3.15 -8.68
CA ARG A 100 7.35 -4.22 -9.15
C ARG A 100 7.62 -4.09 -10.64
N GLN A 101 6.59 -3.79 -11.42
CA GLN A 101 6.69 -3.63 -12.88
C GLN A 101 7.60 -2.45 -13.28
N TYR A 102 7.58 -1.36 -12.51
CA TYR A 102 8.33 -0.13 -12.79
C TYR A 102 9.43 0.14 -11.74
N GLN A 103 10.07 -0.93 -11.24
CA GLN A 103 11.08 -0.85 -10.18
C GLN A 103 12.33 -0.05 -10.59
N ASP A 104 12.73 -0.13 -11.86
CA ASP A 104 13.86 0.60 -12.44
C ASP A 104 13.63 2.12 -12.39
N ARG A 105 12.36 2.54 -12.36
CA ARG A 105 11.94 3.94 -12.25
C ARG A 105 11.75 4.42 -10.81
N ASN A 106 11.86 3.53 -9.82
CA ASN A 106 11.63 3.81 -8.40
C ASN A 106 10.28 4.51 -8.15
N TRP A 107 9.19 3.95 -8.70
CA TRP A 107 7.84 4.50 -8.50
C TRP A 107 7.13 3.88 -7.32
N TYR A 108 6.51 4.70 -6.48
CA TYR A 108 5.86 4.28 -5.25
C TYR A 108 4.38 4.60 -5.25
N VAL A 109 3.60 3.78 -4.53
CA VAL A 109 2.27 4.18 -4.07
C VAL A 109 2.43 5.42 -3.19
N ALA A 110 1.62 6.44 -3.42
CA ALA A 110 1.74 7.69 -2.69
C ALA A 110 0.46 8.52 -2.66
N LEU A 111 0.18 9.13 -1.51
CA LEU A 111 -0.90 10.09 -1.33
C LEU A 111 -0.37 11.48 -1.00
N LYS A 112 -0.93 12.50 -1.66
CA LYS A 112 -0.66 13.91 -1.37
C LYS A 112 -1.36 14.32 -0.07
N LYS A 113 -0.99 15.50 0.46
CA LYS A 113 -1.63 16.07 1.66
C LYS A 113 -3.15 16.28 1.52
N ASN A 114 -3.64 16.43 0.29
CA ASN A 114 -5.07 16.59 0.00
C ASN A 114 -5.78 15.28 -0.34
N GLY A 115 -5.18 14.12 -0.01
CA GLY A 115 -5.77 12.80 -0.26
C GLY A 115 -5.68 12.31 -1.70
N LYS A 116 -5.32 13.16 -2.68
CA LYS A 116 -5.19 12.70 -4.08
C LYS A 116 -3.94 11.83 -4.28
N PRO A 117 -3.98 10.81 -5.15
CA PRO A 117 -2.80 10.04 -5.49
C PRO A 117 -1.72 10.92 -6.14
N LYS A 118 -0.47 10.55 -5.89
CA LYS A 118 0.70 11.17 -6.52
C LYS A 118 1.17 10.26 -7.66
N LEU A 119 1.52 10.87 -8.80
CA LEU A 119 2.06 10.13 -9.94
C LEU A 119 3.42 9.53 -9.58
N GLY A 120 3.65 8.27 -9.98
CA GLY A 120 4.90 7.53 -9.83
C GLY A 120 6.16 8.36 -10.14
N PRO A 121 6.26 9.02 -11.31
CA PRO A 121 7.40 9.89 -11.65
C PRO A 121 7.69 11.03 -10.67
N ARG A 122 6.75 11.37 -9.78
CA ARG A 122 6.87 12.44 -8.79
C ARG A 122 7.14 11.90 -7.38
N THR A 123 7.28 10.59 -7.22
CA THR A 123 7.59 9.92 -5.97
C THR A 123 9.10 9.70 -5.83
N HIS A 124 9.57 9.60 -4.59
CA HIS A 124 10.93 9.14 -4.25
C HIS A 124 11.00 8.83 -2.74
N VAL A 125 11.99 8.02 -2.36
CA VAL A 125 12.31 7.72 -0.95
C VAL A 125 12.60 9.01 -0.19
N GLY A 126 12.04 9.13 1.03
CA GLY A 126 12.17 10.32 1.88
C GLY A 126 10.95 11.25 1.83
N GLN A 127 10.06 11.12 0.84
CA GLN A 127 8.78 11.84 0.86
C GLN A 127 7.83 11.23 1.89
N LYS A 128 7.24 12.07 2.76
CA LYS A 128 6.14 11.62 3.64
C LYS A 128 4.96 11.00 2.88
N ALA A 129 4.79 11.36 1.61
CA ALA A 129 3.73 10.86 0.74
C ALA A 129 3.81 9.35 0.45
N VAL A 130 4.99 8.74 0.55
CA VAL A 130 5.21 7.30 0.27
C VAL A 130 5.17 6.44 1.53
N PHE A 131 5.05 7.04 2.72
CA PHE A 131 5.05 6.32 3.99
C PHE A 131 3.65 5.95 4.43
N PHE A 132 3.42 4.64 4.58
CA PHE A 132 2.16 4.06 5.02
C PHE A 132 2.35 3.25 6.29
N LEU A 133 1.39 3.36 7.20
CA LEU A 133 1.27 2.52 8.37
C LEU A 133 0.14 1.51 8.14
N PRO A 134 0.43 0.21 8.04
CA PRO A 134 -0.61 -0.81 7.96
C PRO A 134 -1.28 -0.98 9.33
N ARG A 135 -2.57 -0.67 9.40
CA ARG A 135 -3.39 -0.76 10.61
C ARG A 135 -4.33 -1.95 10.47
N GLN A 136 -4.12 -3.00 11.27
CA GLN A 136 -5.07 -4.11 11.30
C GLN A 136 -6.40 -3.62 11.84
N LEU A 137 -7.46 -3.93 11.13
CA LEU A 137 -8.80 -3.78 11.68
C LEU A 137 -9.01 -4.94 12.63
N GLN A 138 -9.52 -4.64 13.83
CA GLN A 138 -10.00 -5.70 14.69
C GLN A 138 -11.18 -6.32 13.95
N ASP A 139 -11.12 -7.62 13.66
CA ASP A 139 -12.30 -8.32 13.22
C ASP A 139 -13.35 -8.13 14.32
N SER A 140 -14.41 -7.38 14.02
CA SER A 140 -15.67 -7.46 14.77
C SER A 140 -16.26 -8.84 14.49
N SER A 141 -15.59 -9.90 14.97
CA SER A 141 -16.20 -11.20 15.16
C SER A 141 -17.02 -11.07 16.44
N GLU A 142 -18.30 -11.39 16.34
CA GLU A 142 -19.30 -11.47 17.44
C GLU A 142 -18.73 -11.96 18.79
#